data_AF-A0A367IQA3-F1
#
_entry.id   AF-A0A367IQA3-F1
#
_cell.length_a   1.000
_cell.length_b   1.000
_cell.length_c   1.000
_cell.angle_alpha   90.00
_cell.angle_beta   90.00
_cell.angle_gamma   90.00
#
_symmetry.space_group_name_H-M   'P 1'
#
loop_
_entity.id
_entity.type
_entity.pdbx_description
1 polymer ?
#
loop_
_entity_poly.entity_id
_entity_poly.type
_entity_poly.pdbx_seq_one_letter_code
_entity_poly.pdbx_strand_id
1 'polypeptide(L)'
;MSFESKIKDIQSKPMSPMDAYLSQQVYSDLVLTKKWKHVDYQFINQLQTCIFMTKEPGIEELLYILPFSETESLSLKKIATLFDAIKSEMTIDIK
;
A
#
# COMPACT_ATOMS: atom_id res chain seq x y z
N MET A 1 7.18 -3.12 15.03
CA MET A 1 6.10 -2.13 15.27
C MET A 1 4.79 -2.90 15.46
N SER A 2 3.96 -2.55 16.45
CA SER A 2 2.67 -3.23 16.67
C SER A 2 1.63 -2.84 15.61
N PHE A 3 0.53 -3.59 15.52
CA PHE A 3 -0.61 -3.28 14.62
C PHE A 3 -1.13 -1.86 14.84
N GLU A 4 -1.44 -1.49 16.10
CA GLU A 4 -1.95 -0.17 16.47
C GLU A 4 -0.95 0.95 16.15
N SER A 5 0.34 0.68 16.33
CA SER A 5 1.40 1.64 16.00
C SER A 5 1.51 1.84 14.48
N LYS A 6 1.32 0.81 13.67
CA LYS A 6 1.29 0.93 12.20
C LYS A 6 0.06 1.69 11.72
N ILE A 7 -1.12 1.43 12.31
CA ILE A 7 -2.35 2.20 12.02
C ILE A 7 -2.14 3.69 12.28
N LYS A 8 -1.60 4.05 13.46
CA LYS A 8 -1.33 5.44 13.82
C LYS A 8 -0.32 6.09 12.86
N ASP A 9 0.72 5.36 12.47
CA ASP A 9 1.71 5.89 11.52
C ASP A 9 1.11 6.10 10.12
N ILE A 10 0.27 5.17 9.62
CA ILE A 10 -0.47 5.33 8.35
C ILE A 10 -1.37 6.58 8.41
N GLN A 11 -2.14 6.74 9.49
CA GLN A 11 -3.04 7.89 9.66
C GLN A 11 -2.30 9.23 9.79
N SER A 12 -1.02 9.22 10.15
CA SER A 12 -0.20 10.43 10.29
C SER A 12 0.44 10.90 8.98
N LYS A 13 0.39 10.09 7.90
CA LYS A 13 0.97 10.46 6.61
C LYS A 13 0.17 11.60 5.96
N PRO A 14 0.80 12.43 5.11
CA PRO A 14 0.14 13.56 4.44
C PRO A 14 -0.76 13.06 3.28
N MET A 15 -1.81 12.34 3.63
CA MET A 15 -2.84 11.81 2.75
C MET A 15 -4.16 12.57 2.94
N SER A 16 -5.06 12.52 1.96
CA SER A 16 -6.43 12.97 2.20
C SER A 16 -7.08 12.06 3.27
N PRO A 17 -8.10 12.54 4.00
CA PRO A 17 -8.80 11.71 4.99
C PRO A 17 -9.35 10.40 4.40
N MET A 18 -9.78 10.42 3.13
CA MET A 18 -10.30 9.25 2.44
C MET A 18 -9.18 8.24 2.12
N ASP A 19 -8.03 8.72 1.63
CA ASP A 19 -6.89 7.85 1.30
C ASP A 19 -6.23 7.25 2.56
N ALA A 20 -6.19 8.03 3.64
CA ALA A 20 -5.75 7.56 4.94
C ALA A 20 -6.68 6.45 5.47
N TYR A 21 -7.99 6.65 5.37
CA TYR A 21 -8.98 5.64 5.75
C TYR A 21 -8.86 4.38 4.88
N LEU A 22 -8.75 4.53 3.56
CA LEU A 22 -8.61 3.41 2.63
C LEU A 22 -7.32 2.62 2.91
N SER A 23 -6.19 3.30 3.12
CA SER A 23 -4.92 2.66 3.48
C SER A 23 -5.02 1.88 4.80
N GLN A 24 -5.71 2.45 5.79
CA GLN A 24 -6.00 1.75 7.06
C GLN A 24 -6.87 0.50 6.85
N GLN A 25 -7.92 0.59 6.02
CA GLN A 25 -8.81 -0.54 5.75
C GLN A 25 -8.05 -1.68 5.08
N VAL A 26 -7.24 -1.37 4.07
CA VAL A 26 -6.39 -2.37 3.40
C VAL A 26 -5.41 -3.00 4.40
N TYR A 27 -4.69 -2.21 5.21
CA TYR A 27 -3.78 -2.76 6.21
C TYR A 27 -4.49 -3.68 7.21
N SER A 28 -5.67 -3.26 7.68
CA SER A 28 -6.48 -4.03 8.63
C SER A 28 -6.95 -5.35 8.02
N ASP A 29 -7.39 -5.34 6.75
CA ASP A 29 -7.80 -6.54 6.04
C ASP A 29 -6.65 -7.54 5.88
N LEU A 30 -5.47 -7.07 5.43
CA LEU A 30 -4.30 -7.92 5.24
C LEU A 30 -3.87 -8.61 6.56
N VAL A 31 -3.88 -7.87 7.68
CA VAL A 31 -3.40 -8.38 8.97
C VAL A 31 -4.47 -9.18 9.71
N LEU A 32 -5.71 -8.70 9.79
CA LEU A 32 -6.75 -9.28 10.65
C LEU A 32 -7.59 -10.33 9.91
N THR A 33 -8.03 -10.02 8.69
CA THR A 33 -8.88 -10.90 7.89
C THR A 33 -8.05 -11.99 7.22
N LYS A 34 -7.03 -11.59 6.45
CA LYS A 34 -6.18 -12.52 5.70
C LYS A 34 -5.08 -13.16 6.55
N LYS A 35 -4.83 -12.62 7.75
CA LYS A 35 -3.85 -13.14 8.72
C LYS A 35 -2.43 -13.23 8.16
N TRP A 36 -2.06 -12.29 7.29
CA TRP A 36 -0.72 -12.24 6.73
C TRP A 36 0.28 -11.77 7.80
N LYS A 37 1.35 -12.57 7.98
CA LYS A 37 2.29 -12.39 9.10
C LYS A 37 3.21 -11.19 8.94
N HIS A 38 3.53 -10.82 7.71
CA HIS A 38 4.50 -9.78 7.39
C HIS A 38 3.89 -8.79 6.40
N VAL A 39 3.23 -7.76 6.95
CA VAL A 39 2.67 -6.65 6.15
C VAL A 39 3.40 -5.39 6.56
N ASP A 40 4.38 -4.99 5.76
CA ASP A 40 5.06 -3.69 5.84
C ASP A 40 4.45 -2.74 4.80
N TYR A 41 4.86 -1.47 4.84
CA TYR A 41 4.40 -0.49 3.88
C TYR A 41 5.40 0.63 3.69
N GLN A 42 5.27 1.32 2.56
CA GLN A 42 5.99 2.53 2.25
C GLN A 42 5.00 3.59 1.78
N PHE A 43 5.13 4.80 2.33
CA PHE A 43 4.38 5.95 1.85
C PHE A 43 5.05 6.50 0.58
N ILE A 44 4.26 6.70 -0.48
CA ILE A 44 4.70 7.26 -1.75
C ILE A 44 4.14 8.66 -1.87
N ASN A 45 5.04 9.65 -1.83
CA ASN A 45 4.67 11.05 -1.72
C ASN A 45 3.97 11.55 -3.00
N GLN A 46 4.45 11.13 -4.19
CA GLN A 46 3.82 11.51 -5.47
C GLN A 46 2.39 10.99 -5.61
N LEU A 47 2.09 9.83 -5.02
CA LEU A 47 0.78 9.20 -5.09
C LEU A 47 -0.09 9.51 -3.86
N GLN A 48 0.48 10.14 -2.83
CA GLN A 48 -0.15 10.37 -1.52
C GLN A 48 -0.86 9.12 -0.98
N THR A 49 -0.20 7.96 -1.08
CA THR A 49 -0.77 6.68 -0.64
C THR A 49 0.29 5.76 -0.05
N CYS A 50 -0.13 4.78 0.74
CA CYS A 50 0.73 3.72 1.26
C CYS A 50 0.69 2.50 0.34
N ILE A 51 1.85 2.03 -0.09
CA ILE A 51 2.01 0.75 -0.77
C ILE A 51 2.40 -0.30 0.25
N PHE A 52 1.64 -1.39 0.31
CA PHE A 52 1.86 -2.48 1.24
C PHE A 52 2.76 -3.54 0.62
N MET A 53 3.80 -3.93 1.36
CA MET A 53 4.76 -4.95 0.99
C MET A 53 4.54 -6.17 1.87
N THR A 54 4.29 -7.31 1.26
CA THR A 54 3.89 -8.51 2.00
C THR A 54 4.22 -9.78 1.26
N LYS A 55 4.35 -10.88 2.01
CA LYS A 55 4.47 -12.23 1.45
C LYS A 55 3.22 -13.01 1.80
N GLU A 56 2.47 -13.42 0.79
CA GLU A 56 1.34 -14.33 0.99
C GLU A 56 1.85 -15.73 1.36
N PRO A 57 1.25 -16.42 2.35
CA PRO A 57 1.65 -17.78 2.69
C PRO A 57 1.54 -18.71 1.48
N GLY A 58 2.66 -19.33 1.09
CA GLY A 58 2.72 -20.23 -0.07
C GLY A 58 3.19 -19.56 -1.35
N ILE A 59 3.42 -18.24 -1.35
CA ILE A 59 4.03 -17.49 -2.44
C ILE A 59 5.43 -17.03 -2.00
N GLU A 60 6.46 -17.37 -2.77
CA GLU A 60 7.83 -16.95 -2.46
C GLU A 60 8.08 -15.47 -2.79
N GLU A 61 7.32 -14.95 -3.76
CA GLU A 61 7.41 -13.59 -4.27
C GLU A 61 6.89 -12.55 -3.28
N LEU A 62 7.53 -11.38 -3.31
CA LEU A 62 7.08 -10.22 -2.57
C LEU A 62 5.96 -9.53 -3.35
N LEU A 63 4.80 -9.36 -2.71
CA LEU A 63 3.65 -8.68 -3.26
C LEU A 63 3.65 -7.20 -2.86
N TYR A 64 3.29 -6.35 -3.81
CA TYR A 64 3.04 -4.93 -3.61
C TYR A 64 1.56 -4.65 -3.82
N ILE A 65 0.89 -4.16 -2.78
CA ILE A 65 -0.55 -3.89 -2.79
C ILE A 65 -0.77 -2.38 -2.69
N LEU A 66 -1.45 -1.85 -3.71
CA LEU A 66 -1.86 -0.46 -3.77
C LEU A 66 -3.34 -0.35 -3.38
N PRO A 67 -3.69 0.45 -2.35
CA PRO A 67 -5.07 0.81 -2.07
C PRO A 67 -5.66 1.61 -3.23
N PHE A 68 -6.86 1.24 -3.67
CA PHE A 68 -7.56 1.90 -4.76
C PHE A 68 -9.05 2.01 -4.43
N SER A 69 -9.65 3.18 -4.70
CA SER A 69 -11.08 3.38 -4.43
C SER A 69 -11.93 2.79 -5.54
N GLU A 70 -13.06 2.17 -5.19
CA GLU A 70 -14.01 1.63 -6.17
C GLU A 70 -14.62 2.71 -7.07
N THR A 71 -14.65 3.96 -6.61
CA THR A 71 -15.17 5.10 -7.38
C THR A 71 -14.18 5.68 -8.37
N GLU A 72 -12.92 5.27 -8.29
CA GLU A 72 -11.89 5.72 -9.23
C GLU A 72 -11.86 4.85 -10.49
N SER A 73 -11.60 5.48 -11.63
CA SER A 73 -11.37 4.75 -12.87
C SER A 73 -9.89 4.38 -13.01
N LEU A 74 -9.61 3.10 -13.26
CA LEU A 74 -8.27 2.62 -13.55
C LEU A 74 -8.02 2.69 -15.06
N SER A 75 -7.34 3.75 -15.50
CA SER A 75 -6.90 3.90 -16.89
C SER A 75 -5.45 3.43 -17.06
N LEU A 76 -5.08 3.02 -18.28
CA LEU A 76 -3.69 2.66 -18.62
C LEU A 76 -2.70 3.79 -18.29
N LYS A 77 -3.11 5.05 -18.51
CA LYS A 77 -2.31 6.23 -18.16
C LYS A 77 -2.09 6.30 -16.64
N LYS A 78 -3.12 6.06 -15.84
CA LYS A 78 -3.01 6.04 -14.37
C LYS A 78 -2.09 4.91 -13.91
N ILE A 79 -2.23 3.72 -14.50
CA ILE A 79 -1.34 2.58 -14.23
C ILE A 79 0.13 2.94 -14.52
N ALA A 80 0.41 3.53 -15.68
CA ALA A 80 1.77 3.97 -16.02
C ALA A 80 2.35 4.95 -14.99
N THR A 81 1.57 5.97 -14.61
CA THR A 81 1.97 6.95 -13.59
C THR A 81 2.22 6.30 -12.23
N LEU A 82 1.42 5.30 -11.83
CA LEU A 82 1.65 4.54 -10.61
C LEU A 82 3.01 3.85 -10.64
N PHE A 83 3.33 3.15 -11.73
CA PHE A 83 4.62 2.47 -11.88
C PHE A 83 5.80 3.43 -11.87
N ASP A 84 5.68 4.59 -12.52
CA ASP A 84 6.76 5.59 -12.55
C ASP A 84 7.03 6.19 -11.16
N ALA A 85 5.96 6.52 -10.42
CA ALA A 85 6.10 7.01 -9.04
C ALA A 85 6.73 5.96 -8.12
N ILE A 86 6.31 4.70 -8.27
CA ILE A 86 6.87 3.57 -7.52
C ILE A 86 8.36 3.42 -7.81
N LYS A 87 8.77 3.39 -9.08
CA LYS A 87 10.20 3.28 -9.46
C LYS A 87 11.04 4.46 -8.94
N SER A 88 10.45 5.64 -8.85
CA SER A 88 11.14 6.85 -8.38
C SER A 88 11.38 6.86 -6.88
N GLU A 89 10.48 6.26 -6.08
CA GLU A 89 10.51 6.38 -4.61
C GLU A 89 10.81 5.06 -3.89
N MET A 90 10.60 3.93 -4.55
CA MET A 90 10.88 2.61 -4.02
C MET A 90 12.07 1.98 -4.76
N THR A 91 13.04 1.48 -4.00
CA THR A 91 14.12 0.64 -4.54
C THR A 91 13.58 -0.76 -4.87
N ILE A 92 12.77 -0.87 -5.93
CA ILE A 92 12.25 -2.15 -6.40
C ILE A 92 13.09 -2.58 -7.59
N ASP A 93 13.79 -3.72 -7.44
CA ASP A 93 14.32 -4.47 -8.58
C ASP A 93 13.14 -5.11 -9.32
N ILE A 94 12.56 -4.37 -10.27
CA ILE A 94 11.58 -4.92 -11.21
C ILE A 94 12.38 -5.66 -12.28
N LYS A 95 12.45 -7.00 -12.14
CA LYS A 95 13.06 -7.89 -13.14
C LYS A 95 12.16 -8.09 -14.36
#